data_AF-K7RWD9-F1
#
_entry.id   AF-K7RWD9-F1
#
_cell.length_a   1.000
_cell.length_b   1.000
_cell.length_c   1.000
_cell.angle_alpha   90.00
_cell.angle_beta   90.00
_cell.angle_gamma   90.00
#
_symmetry.space_group_name_H-M   'P 1'
#
loop_
_entity.id
_entity.type
_entity.pdbx_description
1 polymer ?
#
loop_
_entity_poly.entity_id
_entity_poly.type
_entity_poly.pdbx_seq_one_letter_code
_entity_poly.pdbx_strand_id
1 'polypeptide(L)'
;MNSSEESVPEILTRLPGQLTDLMRSEFKLARAEMTENAKQSGQAAGFMGAGGFLAAFGFAGLLTTLILLLALVVPAWAAAGIVTLALFAAAGIAVVVGRSRIKHVSPTPETTVSNVKQDVEQIKEGAHHDNP
;
A
#
# COMPACT_ATOMS: atom_id res chain seq x y z
N MET A 1 20.88 24.05 58.25
CA MET A 1 19.98 23.98 57.08
C MET A 1 20.85 24.27 55.86
N ASN A 2 21.41 23.24 55.22
CA ASN A 2 22.21 23.39 53.99
C ASN A 2 21.30 23.08 52.80
N SER A 3 20.82 24.14 52.19
CA SER A 3 20.06 24.15 50.95
C SER A 3 20.85 25.01 49.95
N SER A 4 20.93 24.55 48.71
CA SER A 4 21.57 25.19 47.53
C SER A 4 23.01 24.78 47.29
N GLU A 5 23.19 23.76 46.46
CA GLU A 5 24.17 23.67 45.36
C GLU A 5 24.22 22.21 44.87
N GLU A 6 23.08 21.69 44.42
CA GLU A 6 23.13 20.61 43.44
C GLU A 6 23.61 21.28 42.15
N SER A 7 24.90 21.05 41.88
CA SER A 7 25.69 21.90 41.00
C SER A 7 25.22 21.76 39.54
N VAL A 8 25.01 22.88 38.84
CA VAL A 8 24.72 22.94 37.38
C VAL A 8 25.65 22.04 36.52
N PRO A 9 26.95 21.86 36.87
CA PRO A 9 27.82 20.86 36.24
C PRO A 9 27.33 19.40 36.33
N GLU A 10 26.60 19.03 37.39
CA GLU A 10 26.13 17.66 37.63
C GLU A 10 24.87 17.30 36.82
N ILE A 11 24.03 18.27 36.49
CA ILE A 11 22.86 18.08 35.60
C ILE A 11 23.34 17.96 34.13
N LEU A 12 24.32 18.78 33.74
CA LEU A 12 24.91 18.75 32.40
C LEU A 12 25.68 17.44 32.11
N THR A 13 26.26 16.82 33.14
CA THR A 13 26.93 15.51 32.99
C THR A 13 25.97 14.33 32.87
N ARG A 14 24.70 14.47 33.29
CA ARG A 14 23.68 13.39 33.25
C ARG A 14 22.75 13.43 32.03
N LEU A 15 22.60 14.57 31.37
CA LEU A 15 21.78 14.73 30.15
C LEU A 15 22.22 13.84 28.96
N PRO A 16 23.52 13.66 28.65
CA PRO A 16 23.96 12.80 27.54
C PRO A 16 23.52 11.34 27.72
N GLY A 17 23.53 10.85 28.97
CA GLY A 17 23.06 9.51 29.30
C GLY A 17 21.56 9.35 29.05
N GLN A 18 20.75 10.31 29.50
CA GLN A 18 19.29 10.30 29.30
C GLN A 18 18.88 10.39 27.83
N LEU A 19 19.57 11.22 27.03
CA LEU A 19 19.34 11.26 25.58
C LEU A 19 19.74 9.94 24.91
N THR A 20 20.84 9.31 25.34
CA THR A 20 21.27 8.02 24.80
C THR A 20 20.25 6.93 25.12
N ASP A 21 19.70 6.92 26.33
CA ASP A 21 18.67 5.98 26.75
C ASP A 21 17.34 6.21 26.02
N LEU A 22 16.96 7.46 25.79
CA LEU A 22 15.77 7.82 25.00
C LEU A 22 15.93 7.40 23.54
N MET A 23 17.06 7.70 22.90
CA MET A 23 17.30 7.25 21.53
C MET A 23 17.27 5.71 21.44
N ARG A 24 17.87 5.02 22.42
CA ARG A 24 17.84 3.55 22.46
C ARG A 24 16.43 3.01 22.69
N SER A 25 15.57 3.69 23.44
CA SER A 25 14.18 3.27 23.64
C SER A 25 13.32 3.51 22.39
N GLU A 26 13.45 4.66 21.74
CA GLU A 26 12.86 4.97 20.43
C GLU A 26 13.26 3.93 19.38
N PHE A 27 14.55 3.61 19.26
CA PHE A 27 15.01 2.57 18.36
C PHE A 27 14.42 1.19 18.67
N LYS A 28 14.28 0.83 19.95
CA LYS A 28 13.63 -0.43 20.34
C LYS A 28 12.16 -0.43 19.99
N LEU A 29 11.46 0.69 20.20
CA LEU A 29 10.05 0.84 19.89
C LEU A 29 9.80 0.80 18.39
N ALA A 30 10.54 1.60 17.62
CA ALA A 30 10.49 1.60 16.16
C ALA A 30 10.80 0.22 15.58
N ARG A 31 11.78 -0.51 16.14
CA ARG A 31 12.07 -1.88 15.74
C ARG A 31 10.89 -2.82 16.04
N ALA A 32 10.28 -2.71 17.22
CA ALA A 32 9.13 -3.52 17.61
C ALA A 32 7.92 -3.27 16.69
N GLU A 33 7.59 -2.00 16.44
CA GLU A 33 6.52 -1.59 15.53
C GLU A 33 6.79 -2.04 14.09
N MET A 34 8.03 -1.89 13.60
CA MET A 34 8.42 -2.35 12.28
C MET A 34 8.32 -3.87 12.15
N THR A 35 8.69 -4.64 13.18
CA THR A 35 8.50 -6.10 13.17
C THR A 35 7.03 -6.52 13.20
N GLU A 36 6.19 -5.81 13.95
CA GLU A 36 4.75 -6.10 14.02
C GLU A 36 4.07 -5.76 12.69
N ASN A 37 4.38 -4.59 12.11
CA ASN A 37 3.91 -4.18 10.79
C ASN A 37 4.39 -5.14 9.70
N ALA A 38 5.65 -5.59 9.75
CA ALA A 38 6.20 -6.57 8.83
C ALA A 38 5.50 -7.93 8.95
N LYS A 39 5.17 -8.37 10.18
CA LYS A 39 4.45 -9.62 10.42
C LYS A 39 3.02 -9.55 9.87
N GLN A 40 2.29 -8.47 10.15
CA GLN A 40 0.93 -8.29 9.63
C GLN A 40 0.92 -8.18 8.10
N SER A 41 1.83 -7.37 7.53
CA SER A 41 1.98 -7.25 6.07
C SER A 41 2.40 -8.56 5.43
N GLY A 42 3.28 -9.33 6.08
CA GLY A 42 3.73 -10.64 5.62
C GLY A 42 2.61 -11.68 5.65
N GLN A 43 1.77 -11.70 6.68
CA GLN A 43 0.60 -12.56 6.74
C GLN A 43 -0.43 -12.19 5.67
N ALA A 44 -0.72 -10.90 5.47
CA ALA A 44 -1.61 -10.44 4.43
C ALA A 44 -1.10 -10.85 3.03
N ALA A 45 0.19 -10.63 2.75
CA ALA A 45 0.81 -11.07 1.51
C ALA A 45 0.76 -12.60 1.34
N GLY A 46 0.97 -13.36 2.42
CA GLY A 46 0.86 -14.81 2.43
C GLY A 46 -0.55 -15.30 2.08
N PHE A 47 -1.58 -14.74 2.71
CA PHE A 47 -2.98 -15.09 2.41
C PHE A 47 -3.41 -14.63 1.02
N MET A 48 -3.00 -13.44 0.55
CA MET A 48 -3.26 -13.00 -0.82
C MET A 48 -2.59 -13.92 -1.85
N GLY A 49 -1.35 -14.34 -1.60
CA GLY A 49 -0.64 -15.30 -2.44
C GLY A 49 -1.34 -16.65 -2.49
N ALA A 50 -1.70 -17.21 -1.32
CA ALA A 50 -2.41 -18.47 -1.23
C ALA A 50 -3.80 -18.40 -1.88
N GLY A 51 -4.55 -17.32 -1.63
CA GLY A 51 -5.86 -17.07 -2.23
C GLY A 51 -5.76 -16.95 -3.76
N GLY A 52 -4.78 -16.20 -4.27
CA GLY A 52 -4.53 -16.08 -5.71
C GLY A 52 -4.16 -17.42 -6.35
N PHE A 53 -3.32 -18.21 -5.69
CA PHE A 53 -2.96 -19.55 -6.14
C PHE A 53 -4.18 -20.49 -6.19
N LEU A 54 -4.95 -20.57 -5.10
CA LEU A 54 -6.18 -21.36 -5.04
C LEU A 54 -7.20 -20.92 -6.09
N ALA A 55 -7.38 -19.61 -6.28
CA ALA A 55 -8.26 -19.06 -7.31
C ALA A 55 -7.80 -19.45 -8.72
N ALA A 56 -6.49 -19.44 -8.99
CA ALA A 56 -5.95 -19.86 -10.28
C ALA A 56 -6.24 -21.35 -10.56
N PHE A 57 -6.04 -22.22 -9.57
CA PHE A 57 -6.37 -23.65 -9.70
C PHE A 57 -7.88 -23.90 -9.82
N GLY A 58 -8.71 -23.20 -9.04
CA GLY A 58 -10.16 -23.26 -9.15
C GLY A 58 -10.65 -22.82 -10.54
N PHE A 59 -10.05 -21.76 -11.09
CA PHE A 59 -10.34 -21.29 -12.43
C PHE A 59 -9.94 -22.31 -13.51
N ALA A 60 -8.75 -22.90 -13.41
CA ALA A 60 -8.32 -23.97 -14.31
C ALA A 60 -9.25 -25.20 -14.24
N GLY A 61 -9.67 -25.57 -13.03
CA GLY A 61 -10.69 -26.61 -12.81
C GLY A 61 -12.01 -26.27 -13.49
N LEU A 62 -12.51 -25.04 -13.34
CA LEU A 62 -13.75 -24.59 -13.99
C LEU A 62 -13.65 -24.65 -15.51
N LEU A 63 -12.54 -24.20 -16.11
CA LEU A 63 -12.33 -24.32 -17.55
C LEU A 63 -12.33 -25.79 -17.99
N THR A 64 -11.69 -26.66 -17.21
CA THR A 64 -11.69 -28.11 -17.48
C THR A 64 -13.10 -28.69 -17.43
N THR A 65 -13.90 -28.31 -16.42
CA THR A 65 -15.32 -28.71 -16.32
C THR A 65 -16.12 -28.24 -17.53
N LEU A 66 -15.96 -27.00 -18.00
CA LEU A 66 -16.63 -26.50 -19.20
C LEU A 66 -16.25 -27.30 -20.44
N ILE A 67 -14.96 -27.62 -20.61
CA ILE A 67 -14.48 -28.43 -21.73
C ILE A 67 -15.11 -29.83 -21.68
N LEU A 68 -15.10 -30.49 -20.52
CA LEU A 68 -15.68 -31.82 -20.35
C LEU A 68 -17.18 -31.84 -20.61
N LEU A 69 -17.90 -30.79 -20.17
CA LEU A 69 -19.34 -30.66 -20.40
C LEU A 69 -19.65 -30.49 -21.90
N LEU A 70 -18.88 -29.66 -22.62
CA LEU A 70 -19.01 -29.55 -24.08
C LEU A 70 -18.60 -30.84 -24.79
N ALA A 71 -17.60 -31.56 -24.27
CA ALA A 71 -17.14 -32.81 -24.85
C ALA A 71 -18.20 -33.93 -24.82
N LEU A 72 -19.30 -33.76 -24.08
CA LEU A 72 -20.45 -34.67 -24.14
C LEU A 72 -21.21 -34.59 -25.48
N VAL A 73 -21.09 -33.47 -26.20
CA VAL A 73 -21.83 -33.20 -27.44
C VAL A 73 -20.94 -32.93 -28.66
N VAL A 74 -19.65 -32.61 -28.45
CA VAL A 74 -18.66 -32.41 -29.54
C VAL A 74 -17.34 -33.11 -29.21
N PRO A 75 -16.44 -33.36 -30.18
CA PRO A 75 -15.12 -33.90 -29.91
C PRO A 75 -14.32 -33.04 -28.92
N ALA A 76 -13.53 -33.67 -28.05
CA ALA A 76 -12.81 -32.97 -26.97
C ALA A 76 -11.89 -31.85 -27.46
N TRP A 77 -11.25 -32.01 -28.63
CA TRP A 77 -10.41 -30.98 -29.23
C TRP A 77 -11.22 -29.73 -29.63
N ALA A 78 -12.45 -29.93 -30.13
CA ALA A 78 -13.33 -28.84 -30.52
C ALA A 78 -13.90 -28.14 -29.29
N ALA A 79 -14.29 -28.89 -28.25
CA ALA A 79 -14.71 -28.34 -26.96
C ALA A 79 -13.61 -27.44 -26.34
N ALA A 80 -12.38 -27.95 -26.28
CA ALA A 80 -11.22 -27.19 -25.80
C ALA A 80 -10.99 -25.92 -26.62
N GLY A 81 -11.09 -26.00 -27.95
CA GLY A 81 -10.98 -24.86 -28.85
C GLY A 81 -12.04 -23.78 -28.59
N ILE A 82 -13.31 -24.19 -28.46
CA ILE A 82 -14.44 -23.26 -28.21
C ILE A 82 -14.27 -22.53 -26.88
N VAL A 83 -13.97 -23.27 -25.80
CA VAL A 83 -13.78 -22.67 -24.46
C VAL A 83 -12.58 -21.72 -24.47
N THR A 84 -11.48 -22.10 -25.12
CA THR A 84 -10.29 -21.25 -25.26
C THR A 84 -10.62 -19.96 -26.01
N LEU A 85 -11.32 -20.05 -27.14
CA LEU A 85 -11.68 -18.88 -27.93
C LEU A 85 -12.61 -17.93 -27.16
N ALA A 86 -13.60 -18.48 -26.45
CA ALA A 86 -14.49 -17.71 -25.58
C ALA A 86 -13.72 -17.00 -24.46
N LEU A 87 -12.75 -17.68 -23.84
CA LEU A 87 -11.89 -17.09 -22.81
C LEU A 87 -11.05 -15.94 -23.35
N PHE A 88 -10.41 -16.09 -24.51
CA PHE A 88 -9.63 -15.02 -25.14
C PHE A 88 -10.50 -13.83 -25.53
N ALA A 89 -11.72 -14.06 -26.02
CA ALA A 89 -12.66 -12.99 -26.30
C ALA A 89 -13.04 -12.22 -25.03
N ALA A 90 -13.39 -12.92 -23.95
CA ALA A 90 -13.68 -12.30 -22.65
C ALA A 90 -12.48 -11.51 -22.10
N ALA A 91 -11.26 -12.08 -22.19
CA ALA A 91 -10.03 -11.41 -21.79
C ALA A 91 -9.76 -10.14 -22.60
N GLY A 92 -9.96 -10.20 -23.93
CA GLY A 92 -9.85 -9.03 -24.80
C GLY A 92 -10.80 -7.90 -24.40
N ILE A 93 -12.07 -8.24 -24.14
CA ILE A 93 -13.07 -7.27 -23.66
C ILE A 93 -12.65 -6.68 -22.31
N ALA A 94 -12.22 -7.53 -21.36
CA ALA A 94 -11.77 -7.09 -20.05
C ALA A 94 -10.57 -6.13 -20.14
N VAL A 95 -9.60 -6.39 -21.02
CA VAL A 95 -8.46 -5.50 -21.26
C VAL A 95 -8.91 -4.15 -21.83
N VAL A 96 -9.83 -4.15 -22.80
CA VAL A 96 -10.35 -2.91 -23.41
C VAL A 96 -11.12 -2.08 -22.36
N VAL A 97 -12.00 -2.71 -21.59
CA VAL A 97 -12.77 -2.05 -20.51
C VAL A 97 -11.86 -1.60 -19.36
N GLY A 98 -10.86 -2.40 -18.99
CA GLY A 98 -9.89 -2.03 -17.96
C GLY A 98 -9.08 -0.79 -18.39
N ARG A 99 -8.61 -0.76 -19.64
CA ARG A 99 -7.93 0.41 -20.20
C ARG A 99 -8.82 1.64 -20.25
N SER A 100 -10.09 1.51 -20.61
CA SER A 100 -10.99 2.67 -20.61
C SER A 100 -11.17 3.21 -19.18
N ARG A 101 -11.34 2.35 -18.18
CA ARG A 101 -11.46 2.78 -16.77
C ARG A 101 -10.18 3.44 -16.25
N ILE A 102 -9.00 2.89 -16.56
CA ILE A 102 -7.71 3.49 -16.14
C ILE A 102 -7.49 4.86 -16.78
N LYS A 103 -7.97 5.09 -18.00
CA LYS A 103 -7.89 6.42 -18.64
C LYS A 103 -8.77 7.49 -17.98
N HIS A 104 -9.80 7.08 -17.22
CA HIS A 104 -10.73 8.01 -16.56
C HIS A 104 -10.42 8.21 -15.07
N VAL A 105 -9.48 7.46 -14.49
CA VAL A 105 -8.89 7.82 -13.19
C VAL A 105 -7.78 8.83 -13.46
N SER A 106 -8.12 10.11 -13.40
CA SER A 106 -7.14 11.19 -13.32
C SER A 106 -6.24 10.97 -12.09
N PRO A 107 -4.92 10.77 -12.23
CA PRO A 107 -4.02 10.57 -11.10
C PRO A 107 -3.73 11.86 -10.32
N THR A 108 -4.46 12.93 -10.59
CA THR A 108 -4.30 14.22 -9.90
C THR A 108 -5.31 14.29 -8.78
N PRO A 109 -4.90 14.18 -7.50
CA PRO A 109 -5.72 14.70 -6.43
C PRO A 109 -5.76 16.23 -6.62
N GLU A 110 -6.79 16.71 -7.32
CA GLU A 110 -7.01 18.16 -7.55
C GLU A 110 -6.99 18.93 -6.21
N THR A 111 -7.34 18.25 -5.12
CA THR A 111 -7.29 18.75 -3.74
C THR A 111 -5.88 19.05 -3.22
N THR A 112 -4.85 18.30 -3.62
CA THR A 112 -3.48 18.51 -3.09
C THR A 112 -2.80 19.71 -3.74
N VAL A 113 -3.06 19.96 -5.02
CA VAL A 113 -2.45 21.10 -5.73
C VAL A 113 -3.12 22.44 -5.35
N SER A 114 -4.42 22.41 -5.01
CA SER A 114 -5.15 23.58 -4.53
C SER A 114 -4.65 24.06 -3.17
N ASN A 115 -4.44 23.15 -2.22
CA ASN A 115 -4.03 23.51 -0.86
C ASN A 115 -2.61 24.13 -0.84
N VAL A 116 -1.67 23.58 -1.62
CA VAL A 116 -0.32 24.14 -1.70
C VAL A 116 -0.30 25.53 -2.32
N LYS A 117 -1.16 25.81 -3.31
CA LYS A 117 -1.29 27.17 -3.88
C LYS A 117 -1.85 28.17 -2.87
N GLN A 118 -2.85 27.75 -2.10
CA GLN A 118 -3.49 28.57 -1.08
C GLN A 118 -2.54 28.86 0.09
N ASP A 119 -1.72 27.88 0.50
CA ASP A 119 -0.69 28.05 1.53
C ASP A 119 0.42 29.02 1.07
N VAL A 120 0.82 28.96 -0.20
CA VAL A 120 1.83 29.88 -0.77
C VAL A 120 1.29 31.32 -0.89
N GLU A 121 0.02 31.49 -1.24
CA GLU A 121 -0.62 32.82 -1.25
C GLU A 121 -0.73 33.42 0.15
N GLN A 122 -1.11 32.63 1.17
CA GLN A 122 -1.19 33.11 2.55
C GLN A 122 0.17 33.51 3.12
N ILE A 123 1.24 32.78 2.78
CA ILE A 123 2.62 33.15 3.17
C ILE A 123 3.05 34.45 2.46
N LYS A 124 2.65 34.64 1.20
CA LYS A 124 3.01 35.84 0.42
C LYS A 124 2.24 37.09 0.86
N GLU A 125 0.99 36.93 1.30
CA GLU A 125 0.19 38.00 1.90
C GLU A 125 0.67 38.36 3.31
N GLY A 126 1.04 37.35 4.12
CA GLY A 126 1.64 37.57 5.44
C GLY A 126 2.99 38.30 5.38
N ALA A 127 3.81 38.05 4.35
CA ALA A 127 5.08 38.74 4.14
C ALA A 127 4.94 40.19 3.65
N HIS A 128 3.76 40.59 3.14
CA HIS A 128 3.48 41.96 2.70
C HIS A 128 2.80 42.83 3.76
N HIS A 129 2.33 42.24 4.87
CA HIS A 129 1.68 42.99 5.96
C HIS A 129 2.66 43.51 7.02
N ASP A 130 3.96 43.19 6.91
CA ASP A 130 4.98 43.51 7.91
C ASP A 130 6.08 44.43 7.32
N ASN A 131 5.68 45.50 6.63
CA ASN A 131 6.56 46.63 6.37
C ASN A 131 5.84 47.95 6.76
N PRO A 132 6.27 48.63 7.83
CA PRO A 132 5.64 49.84 8.37
C PRO A 132 5.77 51.08 7.47
#